data_AF-A0A6C0HGW9-F1
#
_entry.id   AF-A0A6C0HGW9-F1
#
_cell.length_a   1.000
_cell.length_b   1.000
_cell.length_c   1.000
_cell.angle_alpha   90.00
_cell.angle_beta   90.00
_cell.angle_gamma   90.00
#
_symmetry.space_group_name_H-M   'P 1'
#
loop_
_entity.id
_entity.type
_entity.pdbx_description
1 polymer ?
#
loop_
_entity_poly.entity_id
_entity_poly.type
_entity_poly.pdbx_seq_one_letter_code
_entity_poly.pdbx_strand_id
1 'polypeptide(L)'
;MDEKTTTENPTLSLKEQQQLNYLNHLKDIVMRQTDYSEEVALAKLKEHNKDITSIVREFMGGSTTVQKKVDSNKSVNQTIYSEIRSFMDTAAASYEAKKKAEERQQQRQQQYIEQVRKELERRKQLAVVDSSNVEIHTTIDVTTTTDVNTTTDVNTTTDVNTTPTM
;
A
#
# COMPACT_ATOMS: atom_id res chain seq x y z
N MET A 1 29.33 -52.72 -3.06
CA MET A 1 29.65 -51.29 -2.80
C MET A 1 28.36 -50.59 -3.11
N ASP A 2 27.51 -50.49 -2.10
CA ASP A 2 26.11 -50.12 -2.30
C ASP A 2 25.88 -48.75 -1.70
N GLU A 3 25.41 -47.90 -2.60
CA GLU A 3 25.32 -46.46 -2.54
C GLU A 3 24.28 -46.03 -1.50
N LYS A 4 24.75 -45.27 -0.52
CA LYS A 4 23.92 -44.62 0.49
C LYS A 4 23.28 -43.38 -0.13
N THR A 5 22.09 -43.51 -0.69
CA THR A 5 21.24 -42.35 -0.99
C THR A 5 20.31 -42.08 0.19
N THR A 6 20.80 -41.26 1.11
CA THR A 6 19.99 -40.61 2.13
C THR A 6 18.98 -39.69 1.42
N THR A 7 17.72 -40.12 1.33
CA THR A 7 16.59 -39.27 0.95
C THR A 7 16.23 -38.35 2.11
N GLU A 8 16.95 -37.23 2.23
CA GLU A 8 16.48 -36.12 3.06
C GLU A 8 15.34 -35.43 2.32
N ASN A 9 14.12 -35.62 2.82
CA ASN A 9 12.94 -34.87 2.38
C ASN A 9 12.95 -33.48 3.03
N PRO A 10 13.23 -32.37 2.31
CA PRO A 10 12.88 -31.05 2.81
C PRO A 10 11.35 -30.94 2.74
N THR A 11 10.71 -30.74 3.89
CA THR A 11 9.26 -30.51 3.94
C THR A 11 9.00 -29.13 3.32
N LEU A 12 8.73 -29.07 2.01
CA LEU A 12 8.40 -27.81 1.34
C LEU A 12 7.21 -27.14 2.05
N SER A 13 7.22 -25.81 2.15
CA SER A 13 6.12 -25.08 2.78
C SER A 13 4.81 -25.33 2.03
N LEU A 14 3.68 -25.28 2.75
CA LEU A 14 2.34 -25.50 2.17
C LEU A 14 2.10 -24.65 0.90
N LYS A 15 2.60 -23.41 0.90
CA LYS A 15 2.49 -22.48 -0.23
C LYS A 15 3.29 -22.97 -1.46
N GLU A 16 4.49 -23.49 -1.24
CA GLU A 16 5.33 -24.04 -2.32
C GLU A 16 4.73 -25.33 -2.89
N GLN A 17 4.16 -26.19 -2.04
CA GLN A 17 3.47 -27.41 -2.47
C GLN A 17 2.25 -27.08 -3.35
N GLN A 18 1.44 -26.09 -2.96
CA GLN A 18 0.31 -25.63 -3.76
C GLN A 18 0.75 -25.08 -5.12
N GLN A 19 1.85 -24.33 -5.15
CA GLN A 19 2.39 -23.77 -6.38
C GLN A 19 2.96 -24.84 -7.31
N LEU A 20 3.61 -25.87 -6.75
CA LEU A 20 4.11 -27.02 -7.49
C LEU A 20 2.96 -27.85 -8.08
N ASN A 21 1.93 -28.12 -7.29
CA ASN A 21 0.74 -28.84 -7.74
C ASN A 21 0.02 -28.10 -8.86
N TYR A 22 -0.12 -26.78 -8.73
CA TYR A 22 -0.69 -25.94 -9.77
C TYR A 22 0.13 -25.99 -11.07
N LEU A 23 1.46 -25.89 -10.97
CA LEU A 23 2.34 -25.93 -12.15
C LEU A 23 2.31 -27.31 -12.84
N ASN A 24 2.31 -28.38 -12.06
CA ASN A 24 2.18 -29.74 -12.57
C ASN A 24 0.85 -29.95 -13.29
N HIS A 25 -0.24 -29.45 -12.73
CA HIS A 25 -1.55 -29.53 -13.37
C HIS A 25 -1.57 -28.82 -14.74
N LEU A 26 -1.00 -27.62 -14.84
CA LEU A 26 -0.92 -26.89 -16.11
C LEU A 26 -0.06 -27.62 -17.15
N LYS A 27 1.08 -28.17 -16.70
CA LYS A 27 1.99 -28.95 -17.53
C LYS A 27 1.28 -30.18 -18.11
N ASP A 28 0.56 -30.92 -17.28
CA ASP A 28 -0.18 -32.12 -17.70
C ASP A 28 -1.25 -31.78 -18.73
N ILE A 29 -1.91 -30.62 -18.62
CA ILE A 29 -2.87 -30.17 -19.63
C ILE A 29 -2.16 -29.92 -20.96
N VAL A 30 -1.03 -29.19 -20.95
CA VAL A 30 -0.27 -28.91 -22.18
C VAL A 30 0.17 -30.21 -22.85
N MET A 31 0.77 -31.13 -22.09
CA MET A 31 1.25 -32.43 -22.62
C MET A 31 0.13 -33.35 -23.12
N ARG A 32 -1.12 -33.18 -22.67
CA ARG A 32 -2.26 -33.93 -23.22
C ARG A 32 -2.80 -33.35 -24.52
N GLN A 33 -2.57 -32.06 -24.77
CA GLN A 33 -3.08 -31.34 -25.93
C GLN A 33 -2.03 -31.15 -27.02
N THR A 34 -0.75 -31.35 -26.69
CA THR A 34 0.38 -31.20 -27.60
C THR A 34 1.35 -32.38 -27.45
N ASP A 35 2.19 -32.61 -28.45
CA ASP A 35 3.24 -33.65 -28.40
C ASP A 35 4.52 -33.17 -27.67
N TYR A 36 4.39 -32.21 -26.76
CA TYR A 36 5.53 -31.66 -26.02
C TYR A 36 5.99 -32.60 -24.90
N SER A 37 7.31 -32.72 -24.75
CA SER A 37 7.90 -33.34 -23.56
C SER A 37 7.69 -32.45 -22.33
N GLU A 38 7.81 -33.03 -21.14
CA GLU A 38 7.67 -32.32 -19.87
C GLU A 38 8.56 -31.06 -19.79
N GLU A 39 9.80 -31.17 -20.24
CA GLU A 39 10.76 -30.07 -20.25
C GLU A 39 10.32 -28.94 -21.19
N VAL A 40 9.83 -29.28 -22.38
CA VAL A 40 9.36 -28.32 -23.39
C VAL A 40 8.06 -27.66 -22.95
N ALA A 41 7.14 -28.43 -22.35
CA ALA A 41 5.89 -27.90 -21.80
C ALA A 41 6.15 -26.88 -20.68
N LEU A 42 7.12 -27.14 -19.79
CA LEU A 42 7.54 -26.19 -18.76
C LEU A 42 8.19 -24.93 -19.34
N ALA A 43 9.03 -25.07 -20.37
CA ALA A 43 9.63 -23.93 -21.06
C ALA A 43 8.56 -23.04 -21.71
N LYS A 44 7.59 -23.64 -22.41
CA LYS A 44 6.47 -22.93 -23.04
C LYS A 44 5.52 -22.30 -22.02
N LEU A 45 5.26 -22.96 -20.89
CA LEU A 45 4.48 -22.35 -19.80
C LEU A 45 5.16 -21.11 -19.21
N LYS A 46 6.49 -21.06 -19.18
CA LYS A 46 7.22 -19.85 -18.76
C LYS A 46 7.15 -18.75 -19.82
N GLU A 47 7.33 -19.10 -21.09
CA GLU A 47 7.29 -18.16 -22.22
C GLU A 47 5.91 -17.49 -22.38
N HIS A 48 4.83 -18.26 -22.22
CA HIS A 48 3.46 -17.78 -22.40
C HIS A 48 2.78 -17.34 -21.10
N ASN A 49 3.54 -17.04 -20.03
CA ASN A 49 3.00 -16.62 -18.73
C ASN A 49 1.87 -17.54 -18.19
N LYS A 50 2.02 -18.85 -18.38
CA LYS A 50 1.06 -19.90 -17.97
C LYS A 50 -0.28 -19.90 -18.70
N ASP A 51 -0.40 -19.22 -19.84
CA ASP A 51 -1.58 -19.29 -20.69
C ASP A 51 -1.53 -20.51 -21.62
N ILE A 52 -2.21 -21.58 -21.22
CA ILE A 52 -2.30 -22.83 -21.98
C ILE A 52 -2.92 -22.60 -23.37
N THR A 53 -3.90 -21.71 -23.48
CA THR A 53 -4.62 -21.46 -24.75
C THR A 53 -3.68 -20.90 -25.80
N SER A 54 -2.80 -19.99 -25.39
CA SER A 54 -1.76 -19.42 -26.25
C SER A 54 -0.77 -20.47 -26.72
N ILE A 55 -0.36 -21.39 -25.83
CA ILE A 55 0.57 -22.49 -26.15
C ILE A 55 -0.05 -23.46 -27.15
N VAL A 56 -1.29 -23.89 -26.92
CA VAL A 56 -2.02 -24.80 -27.82
C VAL A 56 -2.25 -24.14 -29.18
N ARG A 57 -2.60 -22.84 -29.20
CA ARG A 57 -2.76 -22.08 -30.44
C ARG A 57 -1.46 -21.99 -31.24
N GLU A 58 -0.34 -21.73 -30.58
CA GLU A 58 0.99 -21.74 -31.20
C GLU A 58 1.31 -23.12 -31.80
N PHE A 59 1.09 -24.19 -31.02
CA PHE A 59 1.33 -25.55 -31.47
C PHE A 59 0.50 -25.92 -32.71
N MET A 60 -0.74 -25.43 -32.79
CA MET A 60 -1.63 -25.61 -33.95
C MET A 60 -1.27 -24.71 -35.16
N GLY A 61 -0.16 -23.97 -35.12
CA GLY A 61 0.26 -23.07 -36.20
C GLY A 61 -0.46 -21.72 -36.24
N GLY A 62 -1.21 -21.37 -35.20
CA GLY A 62 -1.77 -20.04 -35.03
C GLY A 62 -0.73 -19.06 -34.50
N SER A 63 -0.86 -17.77 -34.85
CA SER A 63 0.03 -16.74 -34.30
C SER A 63 -0.14 -16.63 -32.77
N THR A 64 0.98 -16.77 -32.06
CA THR A 64 1.14 -16.66 -30.59
C THR A 64 0.80 -15.27 -30.05
N THR A 65 0.67 -14.27 -30.91
CA THR A 65 0.36 -12.91 -30.47
C THR A 65 -1.09 -12.84 -30.01
N VAL A 66 -1.35 -13.30 -28.79
CA VAL A 66 -2.40 -12.70 -27.97
C VAL A 66 -1.92 -11.29 -27.70
N GLN A 67 -2.19 -10.41 -28.66
CA GLN A 67 -2.34 -8.99 -28.39
C GLN A 67 -3.30 -8.96 -27.20
N LYS A 68 -2.77 -8.72 -26.00
CA LYS A 68 -3.60 -8.28 -24.88
C LYS A 68 -4.50 -7.24 -25.52
N LYS A 69 -5.81 -7.47 -25.57
CA LYS A 69 -6.74 -6.44 -26.02
C LYS A 69 -6.56 -5.30 -25.03
N VAL A 70 -5.61 -4.42 -25.32
CA VAL A 70 -5.66 -3.06 -24.85
C VAL A 70 -6.97 -2.62 -25.47
N ASP A 71 -7.98 -2.37 -24.64
CA ASP A 71 -9.20 -1.74 -25.07
C ASP A 71 -8.81 -0.34 -25.58
N SER A 72 -8.26 -0.29 -26.79
CA SER A 72 -7.71 0.91 -27.43
C SER A 72 -8.81 1.73 -28.09
N ASN A 73 -10.07 1.31 -27.93
CA ASN A 73 -11.25 2.06 -28.38
C ASN A 73 -11.77 3.02 -27.31
N LYS A 74 -10.91 3.44 -26.37
CA LYS A 74 -11.26 4.56 -25.50
C LYS A 74 -11.13 5.86 -26.30
N SER A 75 -12.25 6.57 -26.43
CA SER A 75 -12.20 7.95 -26.91
C SER A 75 -11.26 8.77 -26.01
N VAL A 76 -10.59 9.78 -26.57
CA VAL A 76 -9.73 10.72 -25.82
C VAL A 76 -10.43 11.20 -24.54
N ASN A 77 -11.74 11.50 -24.62
CA ASN A 77 -12.52 11.93 -23.47
C ASN A 77 -12.61 10.85 -22.39
N GLN A 78 -12.78 9.58 -22.75
CA GLN A 78 -12.84 8.48 -21.78
C GLN A 78 -11.49 8.29 -21.07
N THR A 79 -10.38 8.49 -21.78
CA THR A 79 -9.04 8.48 -21.19
C THR A 79 -8.89 9.63 -20.19
N ILE A 80 -9.26 10.85 -20.58
CA ILE A 80 -9.23 12.03 -19.70
C ILE A 80 -10.07 11.79 -18.44
N TYR A 81 -11.30 11.29 -18.57
CA TYR A 81 -12.14 11.01 -17.40
C TYR A 81 -11.57 9.90 -16.52
N SER A 82 -10.93 8.88 -17.09
CA SER A 82 -10.29 7.81 -16.32
C SER A 82 -9.08 8.32 -15.52
N GLU A 83 -8.31 9.26 -16.09
CA GLU A 83 -7.19 9.90 -15.42
C GLU A 83 -7.67 10.81 -14.29
N ILE A 84 -8.70 11.64 -14.54
CA ILE A 84 -9.30 12.51 -13.52
C ILE A 84 -9.79 11.67 -12.33
N ARG A 85 -10.50 10.56 -12.59
CA ARG A 85 -10.96 9.66 -11.52
C ARG A 85 -9.78 9.06 -10.75
N SER A 86 -8.77 8.56 -11.45
CA SER A 86 -7.59 7.97 -10.80
C SER A 86 -6.85 8.99 -9.92
N PHE A 87 -6.76 10.23 -10.38
CA PHE A 87 -6.19 11.34 -9.61
C PHE A 87 -7.02 11.64 -8.35
N MET A 88 -8.34 11.76 -8.49
CA MET A 88 -9.25 12.01 -7.37
C MET A 88 -9.22 10.87 -6.34
N ASP A 89 -9.24 9.62 -6.80
CA ASP A 89 -9.19 8.44 -5.93
C ASP A 89 -7.88 8.42 -5.12
N THR A 90 -6.76 8.75 -5.77
CA THR A 90 -5.45 8.85 -5.11
C THR A 90 -5.42 9.99 -4.09
N ALA A 91 -5.95 11.16 -4.46
CA ALA A 91 -6.01 12.31 -3.57
C ALA A 91 -6.88 12.02 -2.34
N ALA A 92 -8.07 11.44 -2.53
CA ALA A 92 -8.98 11.07 -1.44
C ALA A 92 -8.33 10.06 -0.49
N ALA A 93 -7.73 8.98 -1.02
CA ALA A 93 -7.03 7.98 -0.22
C ALA A 93 -5.88 8.60 0.59
N SER A 94 -5.11 9.51 -0.01
CA SER A 94 -4.01 10.21 0.67
C SER A 94 -4.52 11.10 1.81
N TYR A 95 -5.63 11.81 1.60
CA TYR A 95 -6.24 12.68 2.60
C TYR A 95 -6.78 11.87 3.78
N GLU A 96 -7.51 10.78 3.52
CA GLU A 96 -8.03 9.90 4.56
C GLU A 96 -6.90 9.26 5.38
N ALA A 97 -5.83 8.80 4.71
CA ALA A 97 -4.66 8.25 5.39
C ALA A 97 -3.99 9.28 6.30
N LYS A 98 -3.83 10.52 5.83
CA LYS A 98 -3.28 11.63 6.61
C LYS A 98 -4.16 11.96 7.82
N LYS A 99 -5.46 12.16 7.61
CA LYS A 99 -6.43 12.46 8.67
C LYS A 99 -6.41 11.37 9.76
N LYS A 100 -6.45 10.09 9.36
CA LYS A 100 -6.38 8.96 10.30
C LYS A 100 -5.04 8.86 11.02
N ALA A 101 -3.93 9.32 10.42
CA ALA A 101 -2.65 9.38 11.09
C ALA A 101 -2.62 10.48 12.15
N GLU A 102 -3.15 11.65 11.83
CA GLU A 102 -3.28 12.80 12.74
C GLU A 102 -4.19 12.47 13.93
N GLU A 103 -5.38 11.89 13.69
CA GLU A 103 -6.28 11.45 14.75
C GLU A 103 -5.61 10.44 15.69
N ARG A 104 -4.87 9.46 15.14
CA ARG A 104 -4.11 8.51 15.95
C ARG A 104 -3.00 9.17 16.76
N GLN A 105 -2.33 10.18 16.21
CA GLN A 105 -1.32 10.94 16.95
C GLN A 105 -1.95 11.74 18.09
N GLN A 106 -3.08 12.41 17.84
CA GLN A 106 -3.80 13.17 18.87
C GLN A 106 -4.30 12.26 19.98
N GLN A 107 -4.89 11.11 19.64
CA GLN A 107 -5.34 10.12 20.63
C GLN A 107 -4.18 9.63 21.51
N ARG A 108 -3.02 9.33 20.92
CA ARG A 108 -1.83 8.94 21.70
C ARG A 108 -1.37 10.05 22.64
N GLN A 109 -1.36 11.30 22.17
CA GLN A 109 -0.99 12.44 23.01
C GLN A 109 -1.98 12.63 24.17
N GLN A 110 -3.29 12.54 23.90
CA GLN A 110 -4.32 12.64 24.92
C GLN A 110 -4.20 11.54 25.98
N GLN A 111 -4.00 10.29 25.54
CA GLN A 111 -3.76 9.16 26.44
C GLN A 111 -2.52 9.38 27.34
N TYR A 112 -1.43 9.89 26.76
CA TYR A 112 -0.24 10.22 27.51
C TYR A 112 -0.49 11.32 28.56
N ILE A 113 -1.16 12.41 28.17
CA ILE A 113 -1.52 13.51 29.07
C ILE A 113 -2.40 13.00 30.22
N GLU A 114 -3.37 12.13 29.92
CA GLU A 114 -4.25 11.55 30.93
C GLU A 114 -3.49 10.66 31.93
N GLN A 115 -2.54 9.85 31.45
CA GLN A 115 -1.68 9.04 32.31
C GLN A 115 -0.83 9.92 33.25
N VAL A 116 -0.19 10.96 32.71
CA VAL A 116 0.60 11.92 33.49
C VAL A 116 -0.28 12.63 34.53
N ARG A 117 -1.50 13.02 34.15
CA ARG A 117 -2.45 13.67 35.06
C ARG A 117 -2.84 12.75 36.22
N LYS A 118 -3.18 11.48 35.94
CA LYS A 118 -3.51 10.49 36.99
C LYS A 118 -2.34 10.25 37.94
N GLU A 119 -1.12 10.16 37.41
CA GLU A 119 0.07 10.00 38.26
C GLU A 119 0.32 11.25 39.13
N LEU A 120 0.11 12.45 38.58
CA LEU A 120 0.20 13.69 39.35
C LEU A 120 -0.85 13.72 40.48
N GLU A 121 -2.10 13.32 40.19
CA GLU A 121 -3.18 13.22 41.19
C GLU A 121 -2.85 12.19 42.28
N ARG A 122 -2.30 11.03 41.90
CA ARG A 122 -1.84 10.00 42.85
C ARG A 122 -0.73 10.54 43.75
N ARG A 123 0.25 11.26 43.18
CA ARG A 123 1.32 11.93 43.94
C ARG A 123 0.77 12.98 44.90
N LYS A 124 -0.20 13.79 44.47
CA LYS A 124 -0.87 14.77 45.34
C LYS A 124 -1.59 14.09 46.51
N GLN A 125 -2.31 12.99 46.27
CA GLN A 125 -2.99 12.26 47.33
C GLN A 125 -2.01 11.65 48.34
N LEU A 126 -0.88 11.11 47.87
CA LEU A 126 0.21 10.66 48.74
C LEU A 126 0.80 11.81 49.58
N ALA A 127 0.98 12.99 48.98
CA ALA A 127 1.47 14.17 49.69
C ALA A 127 0.47 14.68 50.75
N VAL A 128 -0.85 14.63 50.48
CA VAL A 128 -1.89 15.04 51.46
C VAL A 128 -1.92 14.13 52.70
N VAL A 129 -1.53 12.86 52.58
CA VAL A 129 -1.39 11.94 53.73
C VAL A 129 -0.16 12.28 54.58
N ASP A 130 0.86 12.90 53.99
CA ASP A 130 2.12 13.28 54.67
C ASP A 130 2.07 14.73 55.24
N SER A 131 1.15 15.58 54.77
CA SER A 131 0.93 16.95 55.25
C SER A 131 0.25 17.07 56.63
N SER A 132 0.44 16.07 57.51
CA SER A 132 0.59 16.37 58.93
C SER A 132 1.89 17.15 59.21
N ASN A 133 2.74 17.42 58.21
CA ASN A 133 3.79 18.43 58.30
C ASN A 133 4.12 19.11 56.94
N VAL A 134 3.98 20.44 56.93
CA VAL A 134 4.59 21.47 56.06
C VAL A 134 4.08 21.63 54.60
N GLU A 135 3.41 22.76 54.35
CA GLU A 135 3.00 23.26 53.02
C GLU A 135 4.15 23.98 52.29
N ILE A 136 4.39 23.65 51.02
CA ILE A 136 5.19 24.47 50.11
C ILE A 136 4.34 24.80 48.87
N HIS A 137 4.02 26.08 48.70
CA HIS A 137 3.32 26.59 47.53
C HIS A 137 4.34 26.86 46.41
N THR A 138 4.18 26.23 45.25
CA THR A 138 4.96 26.59 44.04
C THR A 138 3.99 26.88 42.90
N THR A 139 4.03 28.11 42.42
CA THR A 139 3.22 28.58 41.29
C THR A 139 3.99 28.27 40.00
N ILE A 140 3.35 27.53 39.09
CA ILE A 140 3.89 27.24 37.75
C ILE A 140 2.99 27.96 36.75
N ASP A 141 3.51 29.01 36.11
CA ASP A 141 2.82 29.69 35.01
C ASP A 141 3.04 28.90 33.71
N VAL A 142 1.96 28.34 33.16
CA VAL A 142 1.96 27.66 31.87
C VAL A 142 1.62 28.67 30.78
N THR A 143 2.62 29.14 30.05
CA THR A 143 2.42 29.91 28.82
C THR A 143 2.27 28.93 27.65
N THR A 144 1.07 28.88 27.06
CA THR A 144 0.83 28.09 25.85
C THR A 144 0.97 29.02 24.65
N THR A 145 2.08 28.94 23.92
CA THR A 145 2.23 29.66 22.65
C THR A 145 1.50 28.87 21.57
N THR A 146 0.38 29.39 21.08
CA THR A 146 -0.29 28.88 19.88
C THR A 146 0.32 29.52 18.65
N ASP A 147 1.20 28.80 17.95
CA ASP A 147 1.69 29.21 16.63
C ASP A 147 0.58 29.02 15.59
N VAL A 148 -0.14 30.11 15.27
CA VAL A 148 -1.09 30.15 14.15
C VAL A 148 -0.35 30.64 12.91
N ASN A 149 0.30 29.72 12.20
CA ASN A 149 0.77 30.00 10.83
C ASN A 149 -0.37 29.75 9.84
N THR A 150 -1.26 30.74 9.69
CA THR A 150 -2.13 30.84 8.50
C THR A 150 -1.40 31.64 7.44
N THR A 151 -0.78 30.96 6.47
CA THR A 151 -0.38 31.58 5.20
C THR A 151 -1.65 31.82 4.39
N THR A 152 -2.18 33.04 4.44
CA THR A 152 -3.14 33.52 3.43
C THR A 152 -2.36 34.01 2.22
N ASP A 153 -2.34 33.22 1.15
CA ASP A 153 -1.83 33.68 -0.14
C ASP A 153 -2.80 34.74 -0.70
N VAL A 154 -2.44 36.01 -0.51
CA VAL A 154 -3.14 37.13 -1.16
C VAL A 154 -2.60 37.24 -2.58
N ASN A 155 -3.34 36.69 -3.56
CA ASN A 155 -3.09 37.01 -4.96
C ASN A 155 -3.52 38.45 -5.24
N THR A 156 -2.56 39.37 -5.32
CA THR A 156 -2.77 40.68 -5.94
C THR A 156 -2.69 40.54 -7.46
N THR A 157 -3.84 40.62 -8.13
CA THR A 157 -3.91 40.86 -9.58
C THR A 157 -3.59 42.33 -9.83
N THR A 158 -2.44 42.63 -10.42
CA THR A 158 -2.16 43.95 -11.00
C THR A 158 -2.69 43.98 -12.44
N ASP A 159 -3.84 44.62 -12.65
CA ASP A 159 -4.33 44.94 -14.00
C ASP A 159 -3.45 46.04 -14.59
N VAL A 160 -2.62 45.69 -15.57
CA VAL A 160 -1.87 46.66 -16.37
C VAL A 160 -2.79 47.17 -17.47
N ASN A 161 -3.43 48.32 -17.24
CA ASN A 161 -4.10 49.06 -18.30
C ASN A 161 -3.05 49.73 -19.19
N THR A 162 -2.66 49.06 -20.28
CA THR A 162 -1.97 49.74 -21.39
C THR A 162 -3.00 50.43 -22.28
N THR A 163 -3.07 51.75 -22.18
CA THR A 163 -3.78 52.61 -23.12
C THR A 163 -3.09 52.53 -24.49
N PRO A 164 -3.82 52.33 -25.60
CA PRO A 164 -3.23 52.37 -26.93
C PRO A 164 -2.89 53.82 -27.29
N THR A 165 -1.64 54.09 -27.62
CA THR A 165 -1.24 55.35 -28.28
C THR A 165 -1.82 55.34 -29.69
N MET A 166 -2.51 56.43 -30.04
CA MET A 166 -3.05 56.69 -31.38
C MET A 166 -1.97 56.81 -32.45
#